data_AF-A0AAE1E077-F1
#
_entry.id   AF-A0AAE1E077-F1
#
_cell.length_a   1.000
_cell.length_b   1.000
_cell.length_c   1.000
_cell.angle_alpha   90.00
_cell.angle_beta   90.00
_cell.angle_gamma   90.00
#
_symmetry.space_group_name_H-M   'P 1'
#
loop_
_entity.id
_entity.type
_entity.pdbx_description
1 polymer ?
#
loop_
_entity_poly.entity_id
_entity_poly.type
_entity_poly.pdbx_seq_one_letter_code
_entity_poly.pdbx_strand_id
1 'polypeptide(L)'
;MAKDLSQGAERRYRDGEGTLVRAQRGDIGMAKDFSQGAERQYRDGEGTLGAERRYRIAKDFSQGAERRYRIAKDFSQGAERRYRIAKDFSQGAERRYRIAKDFSQGAERRYRDGKGTLVRAQRGDIGMAKDFSQGAESRYRDGEGTLVRAQRVDIGMAKGL
;
A
#
# COMPACT_ATOMS: atom_id res chain seq x y z
N MET A 1 -11.91 4.96 3.48
CA MET A 1 -12.31 3.55 3.69
C MET A 1 -11.27 2.73 4.45
N ALA A 2 -10.08 2.42 3.91
CA ALA A 2 -9.11 1.55 4.62
C ALA A 2 -8.53 2.16 5.91
N LYS A 3 -8.23 3.48 5.90
CA LYS A 3 -7.77 4.23 7.09
C LYS A 3 -8.84 4.28 8.19
N ASP A 4 -10.10 4.48 7.81
CA ASP A 4 -11.23 4.61 8.74
C ASP A 4 -11.56 3.27 9.42
N LEU A 5 -11.43 2.16 8.68
CA LEU A 5 -11.58 0.81 9.22
C LEU A 5 -10.45 0.44 10.19
N SER A 6 -9.21 0.84 9.90
CA SER A 6 -8.05 0.62 10.79
C SER A 6 -8.17 1.43 12.09
N GLN A 7 -8.58 2.70 12.01
CA GLN A 7 -8.78 3.54 13.19
C GLN A 7 -10.00 3.10 14.01
N GLY A 8 -11.08 2.66 13.36
CA GLY A 8 -12.24 2.08 14.04
C GLY A 8 -11.92 0.79 14.78
N ALA A 9 -11.06 -0.07 14.20
CA ALA A 9 -10.58 -1.28 14.85
C ALA A 9 -9.65 -0.97 16.05
N GLU A 10 -8.74 0.01 15.92
CA GLU A 10 -7.89 0.44 17.04
C GLU A 10 -8.71 0.98 18.22
N ARG A 11 -9.73 1.80 17.96
CA ARG A 11 -10.60 2.33 19.01
C ARG A 11 -11.36 1.23 19.72
N ARG A 12 -12.00 0.32 18.96
CA ARG A 12 -12.73 -0.82 19.53
C ARG A 12 -11.84 -1.74 20.34
N TYR A 13 -10.60 -1.96 19.91
CA TYR A 13 -9.62 -2.73 20.67
C TYR A 13 -9.28 -2.06 22.00
N ARG A 14 -8.97 -0.75 21.97
CA ARG A 14 -8.59 0.01 23.17
C ARG A 14 -9.76 0.16 24.16
N ASP A 15 -10.97 0.38 23.66
CA ASP A 15 -12.18 0.51 24.48
C ASP A 15 -12.58 -0.85 25.10
N GLY A 16 -12.48 -1.94 24.33
CA GLY A 16 -12.71 -3.30 24.82
C GLY A 16 -11.70 -3.75 25.87
N GLU A 17 -10.41 -3.42 25.68
CA GLU A 17 -9.37 -3.70 26.65
C GLU A 17 -9.58 -2.89 27.95
N GLY A 18 -9.92 -1.61 27.83
CA GLY A 18 -10.20 -0.73 28.98
C GLY A 18 -11.38 -1.21 29.83
N THR A 19 -12.46 -1.68 29.19
CA THR A 19 -13.65 -2.20 29.89
C THR A 19 -13.39 -3.53 30.58
N LEU A 20 -12.68 -4.46 29.94
CA LEU A 20 -12.29 -5.74 30.53
C LEU A 20 -11.36 -5.58 31.73
N VAL A 21 -10.35 -4.72 31.62
CA VAL A 21 -9.40 -4.45 32.71
C VAL A 21 -10.10 -3.79 33.90
N ARG A 22 -11.07 -2.90 33.65
CA ARG A 22 -11.83 -2.22 34.71
C ARG A 22 -12.77 -3.18 35.44
N ALA A 23 -13.48 -4.03 34.70
CA ALA A 23 -14.36 -5.06 35.28
C ALA A 23 -13.55 -6.05 36.14
N GLN A 24 -12.44 -6.56 35.62
CA GLN A 24 -11.59 -7.51 36.35
C GLN A 24 -10.92 -6.90 37.59
N ARG A 25 -10.51 -5.62 37.53
CA ARG A 25 -10.01 -4.91 38.73
C ARG A 25 -11.10 -4.75 39.79
N GLY A 26 -12.35 -4.51 39.38
CA GLY A 26 -13.50 -4.49 40.27
C GLY A 26 -13.71 -5.83 40.97
N ASP A 27 -13.69 -6.93 40.20
CA ASP A 27 -13.87 -8.29 40.73
C ASP A 27 -12.77 -8.68 41.72
N ILE A 28 -11.50 -8.34 41.42
CA ILE A 28 -10.38 -8.56 42.33
C ILE A 28 -10.51 -7.72 43.60
N GLY A 29 -10.97 -6.47 43.47
CA GLY A 29 -11.22 -5.59 44.61
C GLY A 29 -12.27 -6.18 45.55
N MET A 30 -13.43 -6.55 45.02
CA MET A 30 -14.50 -7.18 45.80
C MET A 30 -14.06 -8.50 46.44
N ALA A 31 -13.28 -9.32 45.71
CA ALA A 31 -12.74 -10.56 46.25
C ALA A 31 -11.79 -10.32 47.44
N LYS A 32 -10.90 -9.32 47.31
CA LYS A 32 -9.99 -8.91 48.37
C LYS A 32 -10.73 -8.39 49.59
N ASP A 33 -11.69 -7.49 49.39
CA ASP A 33 -12.48 -6.90 50.47
C ASP A 33 -13.29 -7.98 51.21
N PHE A 34 -13.88 -8.93 50.47
CA PHE A 34 -14.59 -10.07 51.04
C PHE A 34 -13.65 -10.99 51.85
N SER A 35 -12.46 -11.29 51.32
CA SER A 35 -11.47 -12.11 52.04
C SER A 35 -10.94 -11.45 53.31
N GLN A 36 -10.70 -10.14 53.27
CA GLN A 36 -10.28 -9.37 54.45
C GLN A 36 -11.39 -9.28 55.50
N GLY A 37 -12.64 -9.11 55.07
CA GLY A 37 -13.80 -9.11 55.97
C GLY A 37 -13.96 -10.47 56.68
N ALA A 38 -13.82 -11.57 55.95
CA ALA A 38 -13.87 -12.91 56.52
C ALA A 38 -12.68 -13.19 57.48
N GLU A 39 -11.49 -12.67 57.16
CA GLU A 39 -10.32 -12.80 58.03
C GLU A 39 -10.48 -12.03 59.35
N ARG A 40 -11.07 -10.83 59.31
CA ARG A 40 -11.39 -10.04 60.52
C ARG A 40 -12.40 -10.76 61.41
N GLN A 41 -13.51 -11.26 60.84
CA GLN A 41 -14.51 -12.04 61.60
C GLN A 41 -13.92 -13.29 62.27
N TYR A 42 -12.97 -13.96 61.60
CA TYR A 42 -12.26 -15.09 62.19
C TYR A 42 -11.35 -14.65 63.35
N ARG A 43 -10.66 -13.53 63.22
CA ARG A 43 -9.70 -13.01 64.22
C ARG A 43 -10.39 -12.42 65.45
N ASP A 44 -11.58 -11.83 65.28
CA ASP A 44 -12.36 -11.18 66.35
C ASP A 44 -13.18 -12.15 67.22
N GLY A 45 -13.02 -13.47 67.03
CA GLY A 45 -13.52 -14.48 67.97
C GLY A 45 -14.93 -15.02 67.70
N GLU A 46 -15.59 -14.68 66.58
CA GLU A 46 -16.82 -15.35 66.12
C GLU A 46 -16.54 -16.75 65.51
N GLY A 47 -15.57 -17.47 66.08
CA GLY A 47 -14.95 -18.72 65.63
C GLY A 47 -15.90 -19.92 65.60
N THR A 48 -16.92 -19.83 64.76
CA THR A 48 -17.74 -20.96 64.34
C THR A 48 -17.15 -21.55 63.06
N LEU A 49 -17.35 -22.85 62.82
CA LEU A 49 -17.02 -23.54 61.56
C LEU A 49 -17.45 -22.75 60.31
N GLY A 50 -18.47 -21.89 60.43
CA GLY A 50 -18.93 -20.99 59.37
C GLY A 50 -17.93 -19.90 58.96
N ALA A 51 -17.23 -19.26 59.90
CA ALA A 51 -16.27 -18.20 59.61
C ALA A 51 -15.03 -18.74 58.88
N GLU A 52 -14.52 -19.88 59.32
CA GLU A 52 -13.37 -20.55 58.70
C GLU A 52 -13.70 -21.07 57.28
N ARG A 53 -14.94 -21.54 57.08
CA ARG A 53 -15.44 -21.94 55.75
C ARG A 53 -15.59 -20.73 54.82
N ARG A 54 -16.13 -19.61 55.31
CA ARG A 54 -16.25 -18.35 54.55
C ARG A 54 -14.88 -17.80 54.16
N TYR A 55 -13.91 -17.84 55.07
CA TYR A 55 -12.54 -17.41 54.80
C TYR A 55 -11.88 -18.25 53.70
N ARG A 56 -12.02 -19.58 53.75
CA ARG A 56 -11.51 -20.47 52.68
C ARG A 56 -12.16 -20.16 51.33
N ILE A 57 -13.49 -20.02 51.29
CA ILE A 57 -14.22 -19.67 50.06
C ILE A 57 -13.75 -18.32 49.50
N ALA A 58 -13.58 -17.32 50.36
CA ALA A 58 -13.12 -15.99 49.97
C ALA A 58 -11.70 -16.02 49.39
N LYS A 59 -10.80 -16.79 50.00
CA LYS A 59 -9.43 -16.97 49.54
C LYS A 59 -9.39 -17.67 48.18
N ASP A 60 -10.17 -18.74 48.01
CA ASP A 60 -10.25 -19.47 46.74
C ASP A 60 -10.84 -18.59 45.61
N PHE A 61 -11.85 -17.77 45.95
CA PHE A 61 -12.43 -16.80 45.01
C PHE A 61 -11.40 -15.74 44.57
N SER A 62 -10.66 -15.16 45.51
CA SER A 62 -9.57 -14.21 45.21
C SER A 62 -8.49 -14.81 44.32
N GLN A 63 -8.05 -16.04 44.60
CA GLN A 63 -7.08 -16.74 43.76
C GLN A 63 -7.63 -17.02 42.35
N GLY A 64 -8.91 -17.38 42.24
CA GLY A 64 -9.60 -17.56 40.98
C GLY A 64 -9.64 -16.27 40.15
N ALA A 65 -9.96 -15.14 40.78
CA ALA A 65 -9.98 -13.82 40.13
C ALA A 65 -8.59 -13.41 39.62
N GLU A 66 -7.54 -13.61 40.42
CA GLU A 66 -6.16 -13.31 39.99
C GLU A 66 -5.68 -14.19 38.83
N ARG A 67 -6.07 -15.46 38.78
CA ARG A 67 -5.76 -16.35 37.66
C ARG A 67 -6.45 -15.88 36.37
N ARG A 68 -7.73 -15.52 36.45
CA ARG A 68 -8.49 -15.00 35.29
C ARG A 68 -7.88 -13.70 34.75
N TYR A 69 -7.44 -12.80 35.64
CA TYR A 69 -6.77 -11.57 35.24
C TYR A 69 -5.46 -11.81 34.50
N ARG A 70 -4.64 -12.78 34.96
CA ARG A 70 -3.41 -13.16 34.26
C ARG A 70 -3.70 -13.68 32.85
N ILE A 71 -4.67 -14.59 32.72
CA ILE A 71 -5.08 -15.14 31.41
C ILE A 71 -5.57 -14.03 30.47
N ALA A 72 -6.40 -13.11 30.97
CA ALA A 72 -6.90 -12.00 30.17
C ALA A 72 -5.78 -11.05 29.73
N LYS A 73 -4.81 -10.76 30.62
CA LYS A 73 -3.64 -9.95 30.29
C LYS A 73 -2.79 -10.60 29.20
N ASP A 74 -2.55 -11.90 29.29
CA ASP A 74 -1.77 -12.63 28.28
C ASP A 74 -2.50 -12.65 26.93
N PHE A 75 -3.83 -12.80 26.94
CA PHE A 75 -4.64 -12.71 25.73
C PHE A 75 -4.58 -11.32 25.08
N SER A 76 -4.69 -10.25 25.87
CA SER A 76 -4.54 -8.87 25.37
C SER A 76 -3.15 -8.65 24.77
N GLN A 77 -2.08 -9.12 25.41
CA GLN A 77 -0.73 -9.01 24.84
C GLN A 77 -0.60 -9.77 23.51
N GLY A 78 -1.22 -10.94 23.40
CA GLY A 78 -1.27 -11.72 22.16
C GLY A 78 -2.01 -10.97 21.04
N ALA A 79 -3.13 -10.33 21.36
CA ALA A 79 -3.91 -9.56 20.41
C ALA A 79 -3.19 -8.28 19.95
N GLU A 80 -2.50 -7.59 20.85
CA GLU A 80 -1.68 -6.42 20.52
C GLU A 80 -0.54 -6.77 19.55
N ARG A 81 0.13 -7.91 19.77
CA ARG A 81 1.16 -8.40 18.84
C ARG A 81 0.60 -8.66 17.44
N ARG A 82 -0.56 -9.31 17.34
CA ARG A 82 -1.25 -9.56 16.06
C ARG A 82 -1.62 -8.26 15.35
N TYR A 83 -2.09 -7.26 16.11
CA TYR A 83 -2.41 -5.94 15.57
C TYR A 83 -1.19 -5.26 14.93
N ARG A 84 -0.04 -5.28 15.62
CA ARG A 84 1.21 -4.71 15.08
C ARG A 84 1.65 -5.41 13.78
N ILE A 85 1.61 -6.73 13.75
CA ILE A 85 1.96 -7.52 12.55
C ILE A 85 1.04 -7.15 11.37
N ALA A 86 -0.27 -7.04 11.59
CA ALA A 86 -1.22 -6.66 10.54
C ALA A 86 -0.96 -5.24 10.00
N LYS A 87 -0.58 -4.31 10.89
CA LYS A 87 -0.21 -2.94 10.51
C LYS A 87 1.05 -2.92 9.64
N ASP A 88 2.09 -3.64 10.03
CA ASP A 88 3.35 -3.71 9.28
C ASP A 88 3.14 -4.35 7.91
N PHE A 89 2.34 -5.41 7.82
CA PHE A 89 1.97 -6.03 6.56
C PHE A 89 1.23 -5.06 5.63
N SER A 90 0.28 -4.30 6.17
CA SER A 90 -0.48 -3.30 5.43
C SER A 90 0.42 -2.19 4.85
N GLN A 91 1.38 -1.70 5.66
CA GLN A 91 2.37 -0.72 5.19
C GLN A 91 3.28 -1.29 4.09
N GLY A 92 3.70 -2.55 4.22
CA GLY A 92 4.47 -3.25 3.20
C GLY A 92 3.71 -3.37 1.88
N ALA A 93 2.43 -3.72 1.92
CA ALA A 93 1.56 -3.79 0.75
C ALA A 93 1.40 -2.41 0.08
N GLU A 94 1.22 -1.34 0.86
CA GLU A 94 1.10 0.03 0.32
C GLU A 94 2.38 0.48 -0.39
N ARG A 95 3.56 0.16 0.15
CA ARG A 95 4.85 0.45 -0.51
C ARG A 95 4.98 -0.29 -1.84
N ARG A 96 4.65 -1.59 -1.88
CA ARG A 96 4.70 -2.39 -3.12
C ARG A 96 3.76 -1.83 -4.18
N TYR A 97 2.57 -1.39 -3.79
CA TYR A 97 1.62 -0.76 -4.71
C TYR A 97 2.19 0.52 -5.34
N ARG A 98 2.85 1.39 -4.56
CA ARG A 98 3.51 2.60 -5.10
C ARG A 98 4.60 2.25 -6.10
N ILE A 99 5.48 1.30 -5.77
CA ILE A 99 6.55 0.85 -6.67
C ILE A 99 5.97 0.32 -7.99
N ALA A 100 4.92 -0.50 -7.93
CA ALA A 100 4.27 -1.04 -9.13
C ALA A 100 3.66 0.06 -10.00
N LYS A 101 3.07 1.09 -9.37
CA LYS A 101 2.52 2.26 -10.07
C LYS A 101 3.62 3.05 -10.78
N ASP A 102 4.72 3.34 -10.10
CA ASP A 102 5.84 4.09 -10.66
C ASP A 102 6.49 3.33 -11.83
N PHE A 103 6.66 2.01 -11.69
CA PHE A 103 7.16 1.15 -12.76
C PHE A 103 6.24 1.19 -13.99
N SER A 104 4.93 1.10 -13.78
CA SER A 104 3.93 1.15 -14.86
C SER A 104 3.97 2.49 -15.60
N GLN A 105 4.09 3.60 -14.87
CA GLN A 105 4.23 4.94 -15.48
C GLN A 105 5.53 5.07 -16.28
N GLY A 106 6.64 4.52 -15.77
CA GLY A 106 7.91 4.48 -16.49
C GLY A 106 7.82 3.68 -17.79
N ALA A 107 7.16 2.53 -17.76
CA ALA A 107 6.92 1.70 -18.94
C ALA A 107 6.04 2.44 -19.99
N GLU A 108 4.99 3.11 -19.55
CA GLU A 108 4.11 3.87 -20.44
C GLU A 108 4.84 5.04 -21.14
N ARG A 109 5.69 5.76 -20.40
CA ARG A 109 6.54 6.83 -20.97
C ARG A 109 7.47 6.27 -22.04
N ARG A 110 8.21 5.20 -21.74
CA ARG A 110 9.11 4.56 -22.71
C ARG A 110 8.39 4.10 -23.97
N TYR A 111 7.19 3.54 -23.82
CA TYR A 111 6.36 3.13 -24.94
C TYR A 111 5.96 4.33 -25.82
N ARG A 112 5.55 5.43 -25.21
CA ARG A 112 5.18 6.67 -25.92
C ARG A 112 6.38 7.28 -26.64
N ASP A 113 7.52 7.33 -25.98
CA ASP A 113 8.77 7.86 -26.55
C ASP A 113 9.22 7.00 -27.74
N GLY A 114 9.19 5.68 -27.61
CA GLY A 114 9.52 4.75 -28.69
C GLY A 114 8.57 4.86 -29.90
N LYS A 115 7.27 5.13 -29.68
CA LYS A 115 6.35 5.45 -30.78
C LYS A 115 6.71 6.78 -31.44
N GLY A 116 7.05 7.79 -30.64
CA GLY A 116 7.43 9.11 -31.14
C GLY A 116 8.69 9.07 -32.02
N THR A 117 9.69 8.28 -31.62
CA THR A 117 10.92 8.11 -32.41
C THR A 117 10.66 7.37 -33.72
N LEU A 118 9.84 6.32 -33.71
CA LEU A 118 9.46 5.59 -34.93
C LEU A 118 8.75 6.50 -35.95
N VAL A 119 7.79 7.31 -35.50
CA VAL A 119 7.06 8.24 -36.38
C VAL A 119 7.98 9.31 -36.94
N ARG A 120 8.93 9.81 -36.15
CA ARG A 120 9.92 10.80 -36.61
C ARG A 120 10.87 10.21 -37.65
N ALA A 121 11.35 8.98 -37.43
CA ALA A 121 12.20 8.28 -38.38
C ALA A 121 11.47 8.08 -39.72
N GLN A 122 10.24 7.53 -39.67
CA GLN A 122 9.42 7.35 -40.88
C GLN A 122 9.17 8.65 -41.63
N ARG A 123 8.89 9.75 -40.94
CA ARG A 123 8.72 11.07 -41.58
C ARG A 123 10.02 11.57 -42.22
N GLY A 124 11.15 11.35 -41.58
CA GLY A 124 12.47 11.67 -42.13
C GLY A 124 12.76 10.88 -43.42
N ASP A 125 12.52 9.58 -43.41
CA ASP A 125 12.71 8.70 -44.57
C ASP A 125 11.83 9.12 -45.75
N ILE A 126 10.55 9.45 -45.48
CA ILE A 126 9.62 9.97 -46.51
C ILE A 126 10.09 11.32 -47.05
N GLY A 127 10.62 12.21 -46.19
CA GLY A 127 11.17 13.51 -46.60
C GLY A 127 12.35 13.33 -47.55
N MET A 128 13.33 12.51 -47.16
CA MET A 128 14.50 12.20 -47.99
C MET A 128 14.11 11.59 -49.33
N ALA A 129 13.13 10.68 -49.35
CA ALA A 129 12.62 10.10 -50.59
C ALA A 129 12.00 11.16 -51.51
N LYS A 130 11.23 12.11 -50.97
CA LYS A 130 10.64 13.22 -51.74
C LYS A 130 11.70 14.15 -52.31
N ASP A 131 12.68 14.55 -51.49
CA ASP A 131 13.76 15.44 -51.92
C ASP A 131 14.58 14.78 -53.04
N PHE A 132 14.83 13.47 -52.93
CA PHE A 132 15.49 12.69 -53.98
C PHE A 132 14.67 12.66 -55.27
N SER A 133 13.37 12.37 -55.20
CA SER A 133 12.48 12.37 -56.37
C SER A 133 12.42 13.73 -57.06
N GLN A 134 12.28 14.83 -56.30
CA GLN A 134 12.25 16.18 -56.86
C GLN A 134 13.59 16.56 -57.50
N GLY A 135 14.72 16.20 -56.87
CA GLY A 135 16.05 16.41 -57.43
C GLY A 135 16.32 15.58 -58.69
N ALA A 136 15.70 14.40 -58.82
CA ALA A 136 15.76 13.59 -60.04
C ALA A 136 14.90 14.21 -61.16
N GLU A 137 13.68 14.67 -60.84
CA GLU A 137 12.79 15.34 -61.79
C GLU A 137 13.39 16.66 -62.32
N SER A 138 14.01 17.47 -61.46
CA SER A 138 14.70 18.69 -61.88
C SER A 138 15.82 18.37 -62.88
N ARG A 139 16.67 17.39 -62.55
CA ARG A 139 17.76 16.97 -63.43
C ARG A 139 17.28 16.43 -64.78
N TYR A 140 16.17 15.71 -64.79
CA TYR A 140 15.56 15.23 -66.03
C TYR A 140 15.08 16.40 -66.88
N ARG A 141 14.35 17.36 -66.30
CA ARG A 141 13.86 18.55 -67.00
C ARG A 141 15.00 19.44 -67.53
N ASP A 142 16.05 19.61 -66.75
CA ASP A 142 17.24 20.35 -67.16
C ASP A 142 17.99 19.62 -68.29
N GLY A 143 18.03 18.28 -68.26
CA GLY A 143 18.57 17.44 -69.33
C GLY A 143 17.75 17.50 -70.63
N GLU A 144 16.43 17.49 -70.55
CA GLU A 144 15.56 17.70 -71.72
C GLU A 144 15.73 19.12 -72.27
N GLY A 145 15.82 20.13 -71.41
CA GLY A 145 16.05 21.52 -71.80
C GLY A 145 17.38 21.73 -72.54
N THR A 146 18.43 21.01 -72.12
CA THR A 146 19.74 21.05 -72.79
C THR A 146 19.73 20.30 -74.12
N LEU A 147 19.08 19.14 -74.21
CA LEU A 147 18.90 18.40 -75.47
C LEU A 147 18.09 19.18 -76.52
N VAL A 148 16.98 19.81 -76.11
CA VAL A 148 16.14 20.63 -77.01
C VAL A 148 16.90 21.87 -77.49
N ARG A 149 17.74 22.48 -76.63
CA ARG A 149 18.61 23.60 -77.04
C ARG A 149 19.70 23.15 -78.01
N ALA A 150 20.35 22.02 -77.74
CA ALA A 150 21.37 21.46 -78.64
C ALA A 150 20.77 21.18 -80.04
N GLN A 151 19.62 20.51 -80.10
CA GLN A 151 18.94 20.24 -81.37
C GLN A 151 18.53 21.50 -82.13
N ARG A 152 18.09 22.56 -81.44
CA ARG A 152 17.77 23.85 -82.09
C ARG A 152 19.00 24.54 -82.66
N VAL A 153 20.16 24.43 -82.00
CA VAL A 153 21.43 24.98 -82.49
C VAL A 153 21.89 24.21 -83.73
N ASP A 154 21.82 22.88 -83.72
CA ASP A 154 22.21 22.05 -84.86
C ASP A 154 21.30 22.28 -86.09
N ILE A 155 19.98 22.42 -85.89
CA ILE A 155 19.03 22.76 -86.97
C ILE A 155 19.26 24.19 -87.49
N GLY A 156 19.63 25.13 -86.60
CA GLY A 156 19.96 26.51 -86.97
C GLY A 156 21.23 26.60 -87.82
N MET A 157 22.25 25.79 -87.50
CA MET A 157 23.48 25.68 -88.29
C MET A 157 23.24 24.96 -89.62
N ALA A 158 22.37 23.95 -89.67
CA ALA A 158 22.04 23.22 -90.90
C ALA A 158 21.21 24.03 -91.91
N LYS A 159 20.54 25.10 -91.49
CA LYS A 159 19.75 26.01 -92.36
C LYS A 159 20.51 27.25 -92.83
N GLY A 160 21.78 27.39 -92.45
CA GLY A 160 22.65 28.52 -92.80
C GLY A 160 23.76 28.21 -93.82
N LEU A 161 23.65 27.09 -94.54
CA LEU A 161 24.44 26.75 -95.74
C LEU A 161 23.54 26.84 -96.97
#